data_AF-A0A098EZ39-F1
#
_entry.id   AF-A0A098EZ39-F1
#
_cell.length_a   1.000
_cell.length_b   1.000
_cell.length_c   1.000
_cell.angle_alpha   90.00
_cell.angle_beta   90.00
_cell.angle_gamma   90.00
#
_symmetry.space_group_name_H-M   'P 1'
#
loop_
_entity.id
_entity.type
_entity.pdbx_description
1 polymer ?
#
loop_
_entity_poly.entity_id
_entity_poly.type
_entity_poly.pdbx_seq_one_letter_code
_entity_poly.pdbx_strand_id
1 'polypeptide(L)'
;MITENKVAQPIAEKRLGFTVVLHFFLILAASSVPEGRFFFWLAINLSVEALLVFRVLMMWNRYKHDTKRYYSIQVYWMLIGFSIFAVLPFVRMSYVTEVFWLLLIGTLLLFLLGHLLKERIGLVFVNPRKAKQLALWPKALAGIVIIGIAIMAVLRFQSVDENVGLAAFLYMLGLFALFIATPFSLPEERIEKLKTE
;
A
#
# COMPACT_ATOMS: atom_id res chain seq x y z
N MET A 1 7.62 -0.01 46.98
CA MET A 1 7.55 0.59 45.63
C MET A 1 7.59 -0.57 44.63
N ILE A 2 6.42 -1.15 44.35
CA ILE A 2 6.29 -2.29 43.44
C ILE A 2 6.02 -1.69 42.07
N THR A 3 7.01 -1.77 41.18
CA THR A 3 6.84 -1.46 39.76
C THR A 3 5.85 -2.47 39.19
N GLU A 4 4.61 -2.04 39.00
CA GLU A 4 3.64 -2.78 38.19
C GLU A 4 4.25 -3.01 36.80
N ASN A 5 4.62 -4.27 36.54
CA ASN A 5 4.77 -4.78 35.19
C ASN A 5 3.39 -4.68 34.53
N LYS A 6 3.09 -3.51 33.95
CA LYS A 6 1.96 -3.36 33.03
C LYS A 6 2.22 -4.28 31.84
N VAL A 7 1.54 -5.42 31.87
CA VAL A 7 1.42 -6.38 30.77
C VAL A 7 0.93 -5.59 29.54
N ALA A 8 1.86 -5.13 28.71
CA ALA A 8 1.59 -4.31 27.52
C ALA A 8 1.00 -5.13 26.35
N GLN A 9 0.33 -6.25 26.64
CA GLN A 9 -0.03 -7.27 25.66
C GLN A 9 -1.43 -7.19 25.01
N PRO A 10 -2.49 -6.50 25.51
CA PRO A 10 -3.80 -6.59 24.87
C PRO A 10 -3.96 -5.71 23.61
N ILE A 11 -3.12 -4.70 23.39
CA ILE A 11 -3.29 -3.74 22.29
C ILE A 11 -2.60 -4.23 21.00
N ALA A 12 -1.44 -4.88 21.12
CA ALA A 12 -0.69 -5.34 19.95
C ALA A 12 -1.42 -6.48 19.21
N GLU A 13 -1.95 -7.45 19.96
CA GLU A 13 -2.66 -8.60 19.41
C GLU A 13 -3.95 -8.20 18.68
N LYS A 14 -4.72 -7.27 19.24
CA LYS A 14 -5.93 -6.74 18.58
C LYS A 14 -5.64 -6.08 17.24
N ARG A 15 -4.50 -5.38 17.13
CA ARG A 15 -4.08 -4.70 15.89
C ARG A 15 -3.62 -5.69 14.83
N LEU A 16 -2.92 -6.75 15.23
CA LEU A 16 -2.57 -7.85 14.35
C LEU A 16 -3.83 -8.48 13.75
N GLY A 17 -4.79 -8.84 14.60
CA GLY A 17 -6.08 -9.39 14.16
C GLY A 17 -6.80 -8.47 13.19
N PHE A 18 -6.85 -7.17 13.49
CA PHE A 18 -7.47 -6.18 12.59
C PHE A 18 -6.82 -6.14 11.20
N THR A 19 -5.48 -6.11 11.12
CA THR A 19 -4.78 -6.09 9.83
C THR A 19 -5.07 -7.34 9.00
N VAL A 20 -5.02 -8.52 9.63
CA VAL A 20 -5.31 -9.80 8.96
C VAL A 20 -6.74 -9.84 8.45
N VAL A 21 -7.71 -9.42 9.26
CA VAL A 21 -9.13 -9.37 8.87
C VAL A 21 -9.35 -8.39 7.72
N LEU A 22 -8.76 -7.19 7.79
CA LEU A 22 -8.85 -6.20 6.73
C LEU A 22 -8.29 -6.74 5.40
N HIS A 23 -7.08 -7.31 5.44
CA HIS A 23 -6.47 -7.91 4.25
C HIS A 23 -7.30 -9.06 3.69
N PHE A 24 -7.87 -9.90 4.55
CA PHE A 24 -8.75 -10.98 4.12
C PHE A 24 -9.93 -10.46 3.27
N PHE A 25 -10.61 -9.40 3.72
CA PHE A 25 -11.68 -8.79 2.92
C PHE A 25 -11.18 -8.18 1.61
N LEU A 26 -10.01 -7.53 1.63
CA LEU A 26 -9.40 -6.97 0.44
C LEU A 26 -9.00 -8.04 -0.58
N ILE A 27 -8.51 -9.19 -0.13
CA ILE A 27 -8.17 -10.34 -0.97
C ILE A 27 -9.41 -10.89 -1.65
N LEU A 28 -10.52 -11.04 -0.92
CA LEU A 28 -11.78 -11.50 -1.49
C LEU A 28 -12.29 -10.53 -2.56
N ALA A 29 -12.26 -9.22 -2.29
CA ALA A 29 -12.61 -8.20 -3.26
C ALA A 29 -11.69 -8.23 -4.50
N ALA A 30 -10.37 -8.24 -4.30
CA ALA A 30 -9.37 -8.23 -5.37
C ALA A 30 -9.42 -9.51 -6.23
N SER A 31 -9.82 -10.63 -5.64
CA SER A 31 -9.98 -11.91 -6.37
C SER A 31 -11.29 -11.96 -7.16
N SER A 32 -12.27 -11.14 -6.80
CA SER A 32 -13.59 -11.12 -7.43
C SER A 32 -13.68 -10.13 -8.60
N VAL A 33 -12.79 -9.14 -8.67
CA VAL A 33 -12.84 -8.05 -9.67
C VAL A 33 -11.56 -8.01 -10.53
N PRO A 34 -11.66 -7.92 -11.87
CA PRO A 34 -12.86 -8.16 -12.69
C PRO A 34 -13.34 -9.62 -12.58
N GLU A 35 -14.48 -9.94 -13.18
CA GLU A 35 -15.08 -11.27 -13.08
C GLU A 35 -14.20 -12.37 -13.71
N GLY A 36 -14.52 -13.64 -13.38
CA GLY A 36 -13.83 -14.81 -13.90
C GLY A 36 -12.69 -15.31 -13.00
N ARG A 37 -12.20 -16.54 -13.25
CA ARG A 37 -11.03 -17.19 -12.60
C ARG A 37 -10.82 -16.90 -11.09
N PHE A 38 -11.89 -16.80 -10.30
CA PHE A 38 -11.83 -16.37 -8.89
C PHE A 38 -10.83 -17.18 -8.09
N PHE A 39 -10.92 -18.51 -8.13
CA PHE A 39 -10.04 -19.39 -7.35
C PHE A 39 -8.57 -19.31 -7.75
N PHE A 40 -8.27 -19.04 -9.03
CA PHE A 40 -6.90 -18.85 -9.51
C PHE A 40 -6.30 -17.57 -8.91
N TRP A 41 -7.03 -16.45 -8.95
CA TRP A 41 -6.57 -15.19 -8.37
C TRP A 41 -6.55 -15.20 -6.86
N LEU A 42 -7.51 -15.89 -6.23
CA LEU A 42 -7.53 -16.10 -4.79
C LEU A 42 -6.26 -16.82 -4.31
N ALA A 43 -5.82 -17.86 -5.02
CA ALA A 43 -4.60 -18.58 -4.66
C ALA A 43 -3.35 -17.67 -4.74
N ILE A 44 -3.24 -16.83 -5.77
CA ILE A 44 -2.17 -15.84 -5.91
C ILE A 44 -2.22 -14.82 -4.76
N ASN A 45 -3.40 -14.26 -4.49
CA ASN A 45 -3.58 -13.24 -3.46
C ASN A 45 -3.33 -13.78 -2.05
N LEU A 46 -3.75 -15.02 -1.76
CA LEU A 46 -3.42 -15.71 -0.51
C LEU A 46 -1.93 -15.96 -0.36
N SER A 47 -1.22 -16.25 -1.45
CA SER A 47 0.25 -16.41 -1.42
C SER A 47 0.95 -15.10 -1.08
N VAL A 48 0.49 -13.98 -1.66
CA VAL A 48 0.98 -12.64 -1.32
C VAL A 48 0.66 -12.30 0.14
N GLU A 49 -0.56 -12.58 0.60
CA GLU A 49 -0.96 -12.33 1.97
C GLU A 49 -0.15 -13.13 2.98
N ALA A 50 0.12 -14.40 2.69
CA ALA A 50 0.96 -15.23 3.55
C ALA A 50 2.34 -14.59 3.76
N LEU A 51 2.92 -13.96 2.72
CA LEU A 51 4.18 -13.22 2.83
C LEU A 51 4.02 -11.95 3.68
N LEU A 52 2.93 -11.20 3.52
CA LEU A 52 2.65 -10.00 4.32
C LEU A 52 2.45 -10.35 5.79
N VAL A 53 1.61 -11.34 6.10
CA VAL A 53 1.37 -11.82 7.46
C VAL A 53 2.65 -12.35 8.08
N PHE A 54 3.44 -13.13 7.35
CA PHE A 54 4.74 -13.61 7.83
C PHE A 54 5.67 -12.44 8.21
N ARG A 55 5.74 -11.39 7.38
CA ARG A 55 6.51 -10.18 7.69
C ARG A 55 5.99 -9.47 8.92
N VAL A 56 4.67 -9.30 9.05
CA VAL A 56 4.03 -8.68 10.21
C VAL A 56 4.34 -9.47 11.49
N LEU A 57 4.24 -10.81 11.45
CA LEU A 57 4.55 -11.68 12.59
C LEU A 57 6.01 -11.57 13.01
N MET A 58 6.95 -11.56 12.06
CA MET A 58 8.38 -11.35 12.37
C MET A 58 8.60 -9.99 13.04
N MET A 59 7.94 -8.94 12.57
CA MET A 59 8.08 -7.60 13.14
C MET A 59 7.40 -7.48 14.51
N TRP A 60 6.26 -8.14 14.71
CA TRP A 60 5.62 -8.26 16.01
C TRP A 60 6.57 -8.89 17.02
N ASN A 61 7.17 -10.04 16.68
CA ASN A 61 8.10 -10.69 17.59
C ASN A 61 9.31 -9.80 17.93
N ARG A 62 9.80 -9.01 16.97
CA ARG A 62 10.94 -8.10 17.16
C ARG A 62 10.61 -6.84 17.96
N TYR A 63 9.43 -6.26 17.78
CA TYR A 63 9.09 -4.92 18.30
C TYR A 63 7.94 -4.91 19.31
N LYS A 64 7.45 -6.07 19.78
CA LYS A 64 6.34 -6.14 20.76
C LYS A 64 6.52 -5.31 22.04
N HIS A 65 7.77 -4.99 22.41
CA HIS A 65 8.09 -4.16 23.58
C HIS A 65 8.29 -2.67 23.25
N ASP A 66 8.45 -2.32 21.98
CA ASP A 66 8.49 -0.94 21.48
C ASP A 66 7.15 -0.62 20.80
N THR A 67 6.19 -0.17 21.60
CA THR A 67 4.80 0.03 21.16
C THR A 67 4.66 1.06 20.04
N LYS A 68 5.55 2.07 20.00
CA LYS A 68 5.52 3.12 18.96
C LYS A 68 6.03 2.57 17.65
N ARG A 69 7.20 1.92 17.66
CA ARG A 69 7.79 1.33 16.45
C ARG A 69 6.91 0.21 15.90
N TYR A 70 6.37 -0.63 16.78
CA TYR A 70 5.43 -1.66 16.40
C TYR A 70 4.18 -1.08 15.73
N TYR A 71 3.58 -0.02 16.29
CA TYR A 71 2.42 0.62 15.69
C TYR A 71 2.70 1.18 14.30
N SER A 72 3.82 1.90 14.13
CA SER A 72 4.22 2.44 12.82
C SER A 72 4.39 1.34 11.78
N ILE A 73 5.08 0.25 12.13
CA ILE A 73 5.29 -0.88 11.21
C ILE A 73 3.97 -1.61 10.91
N GLN A 74 3.08 -1.73 11.89
CA GLN A 74 1.76 -2.33 11.68
C GLN A 74 0.93 -1.53 10.67
N VAL A 75 0.87 -0.20 10.85
CA VAL A 75 0.19 0.70 9.91
C VAL A 75 0.83 0.64 8.52
N TYR A 76 2.16 0.59 8.45
CA TYR A 76 2.88 0.39 7.19
C TYR A 76 2.41 -0.87 6.47
N TRP A 77 2.46 -2.04 7.11
CA TRP A 77 2.07 -3.30 6.45
C TRP A 77 0.59 -3.37 6.11
N MET A 78 -0.26 -2.76 6.93
CA MET A 78 -1.70 -2.62 6.65
C MET A 78 -1.95 -1.81 5.38
N LEU A 79 -1.28 -0.66 5.24
CA LEU A 79 -1.42 0.18 4.04
C LEU A 79 -0.75 -0.41 2.81
N ILE A 80 0.35 -1.17 2.98
CA ILE A 80 0.98 -1.92 1.88
C ILE A 80 0.07 -3.04 1.38
N GLY A 81 -0.54 -3.83 2.27
CA GLY A 81 -1.50 -4.85 1.85
C GLY A 81 -2.70 -4.24 1.16
N PHE A 82 -3.28 -3.18 1.73
CA PHE A 82 -4.32 -2.39 1.07
C PHE A 82 -3.91 -1.92 -0.32
N SER A 83 -2.71 -1.35 -0.45
CA SER A 83 -2.19 -0.87 -1.74
C SER A 83 -2.10 -1.99 -2.77
N ILE A 84 -1.49 -3.12 -2.41
CA ILE A 84 -1.31 -4.27 -3.32
C ILE A 84 -2.67 -4.81 -3.78
N PHE A 85 -3.59 -5.07 -2.86
CA PHE A 85 -4.89 -5.64 -3.21
C PHE A 85 -5.81 -4.65 -3.93
N ALA A 86 -5.63 -3.34 -3.73
CA ALA A 86 -6.37 -2.31 -4.47
C ALA A 86 -5.85 -2.12 -5.91
N VAL A 87 -4.55 -2.25 -6.17
CA VAL A 87 -4.01 -2.11 -7.54
C VAL A 87 -4.25 -3.34 -8.42
N LEU A 88 -4.37 -4.52 -7.80
CA LEU A 88 -4.44 -5.80 -8.51
C LEU A 88 -5.62 -5.94 -9.50
N PRO A 89 -6.86 -5.55 -9.18
CA PRO A 89 -7.99 -5.64 -10.12
C PRO A 89 -7.68 -5.02 -11.48
N PHE A 90 -7.07 -3.84 -11.48
CA PHE A 90 -6.76 -3.11 -12.71
C PHE A 90 -5.63 -3.75 -13.51
N VAL A 91 -4.55 -4.17 -12.85
CA VAL A 91 -3.46 -4.92 -13.51
C VAL A 91 -4.03 -6.21 -14.13
N ARG A 92 -4.88 -6.91 -13.37
CA ARG A 92 -5.53 -8.15 -13.79
C ARG A 92 -6.46 -7.98 -15.01
N MET A 93 -7.13 -6.83 -15.20
CA MET A 93 -7.98 -6.62 -16.37
C MET A 93 -7.25 -6.81 -17.70
N SER A 94 -5.94 -6.57 -17.70
CA SER A 94 -5.09 -6.76 -18.87
C SER A 94 -4.46 -8.15 -18.98
N TYR A 95 -4.74 -9.07 -18.05
CA TYR A 95 -4.13 -10.41 -18.02
C TYR A 95 -4.33 -11.16 -19.35
N VAL A 96 -3.30 -11.90 -19.78
CA VAL A 96 -3.21 -12.57 -21.10
C VAL A 96 -2.92 -11.61 -22.28
N THR A 97 -2.77 -10.30 -22.05
CA THR A 97 -2.31 -9.33 -23.07
C THR A 97 -0.89 -8.85 -22.82
N GLU A 98 -0.21 -8.32 -23.84
CA GLU A 98 1.13 -7.71 -23.68
C GLU A 98 1.13 -6.48 -22.75
N VAL A 99 -0.03 -5.79 -22.65
CA VAL A 99 -0.21 -4.62 -21.77
C VAL A 99 -0.10 -5.02 -20.30
N PHE A 100 -0.39 -6.27 -19.94
CA PHE A 100 -0.23 -6.80 -18.59
C PHE A 100 1.17 -6.61 -18.05
N TRP A 101 2.19 -6.98 -18.84
CA TRP A 101 3.57 -6.91 -18.39
C TRP A 101 4.03 -5.47 -18.18
N LEU A 102 3.62 -4.56 -19.07
CA LEU A 102 3.90 -3.13 -18.93
C LEU A 102 3.24 -2.55 -17.68
N LEU A 103 1.97 -2.86 -17.44
CA LEU A 103 1.25 -2.40 -16.24
C LEU A 103 1.83 -3.00 -14.96
N LEU A 104 2.17 -4.28 -14.96
CA LEU A 104 2.76 -4.95 -13.80
C LEU A 104 4.14 -4.37 -13.47
N ILE A 105 5.03 -4.26 -14.46
CA ILE A 105 6.38 -3.68 -14.27
C ILE A 105 6.26 -2.22 -13.84
N GLY A 106 5.40 -1.43 -14.47
CA GLY A 106 5.14 -0.05 -14.09
C GLY A 106 4.66 0.06 -12.63
N THR A 107 3.74 -0.80 -12.21
CA THR A 107 3.26 -0.86 -10.81
C THR A 107 4.40 -1.21 -9.86
N LEU A 108 5.22 -2.22 -10.17
CA LEU A 108 6.37 -2.61 -9.35
C LEU A 108 7.41 -1.49 -9.25
N LEU A 109 7.66 -0.74 -10.33
CA LEU A 109 8.53 0.43 -10.33
C LEU A 109 7.97 1.56 -9.45
N LEU A 110 6.65 1.78 -9.45
CA LEU A 110 6.02 2.73 -8.55
C LEU A 110 6.17 2.30 -7.09
N PHE A 111 6.00 1.01 -6.78
CA PHE A 111 6.30 0.44 -5.46
C PHE A 111 7.73 0.71 -5.04
N LEU A 112 8.70 0.42 -5.90
CA LEU A 112 10.12 0.69 -5.66
C LEU A 112 10.35 2.19 -5.42
N LEU A 113 9.80 3.04 -6.28
CA LEU A 113 9.95 4.49 -6.19
C LEU A 113 9.36 5.03 -4.88
N GLY A 114 8.18 4.57 -4.47
CA GLY A 114 7.57 4.94 -3.19
C GLY A 114 8.48 4.63 -2.00
N HIS A 115 9.21 3.52 -2.05
CA HIS A 115 10.17 3.13 -1.00
C HIS A 115 11.49 3.91 -1.09
N LEU A 116 11.98 4.20 -2.30
CA LEU A 116 13.19 5.02 -2.48
C LEU A 116 12.97 6.47 -2.06
N LEU A 117 11.76 7.00 -2.26
CA LEU A 117 11.40 8.38 -1.92
C LEU A 117 10.83 8.54 -0.51
N LYS A 118 10.77 7.48 0.31
CA LYS A 118 10.11 7.48 1.64
C LYS A 118 10.50 8.63 2.56
N GLU A 119 11.75 9.09 2.53
CA GLU A 119 12.22 10.22 3.36
C GLU A 119 11.70 11.56 2.83
N ARG A 120 11.74 11.76 1.51
CA ARG A 120 11.16 12.96 0.86
C ARG A 120 9.67 13.03 1.10
N ILE A 121 8.99 11.87 1.05
CA ILE A 121 7.58 11.77 1.34
C ILE A 121 7.31 12.08 2.81
N GLY A 122 8.06 11.47 3.73
CA GLY A 122 7.98 11.76 5.17
C GLY A 122 8.20 13.22 5.51
N LEU A 123 9.15 13.89 4.85
CA LEU A 123 9.43 15.32 5.03
C LEU A 123 8.21 16.20 4.73
N VAL A 124 7.43 15.86 3.70
CA VAL A 124 6.18 16.58 3.39
C VAL A 124 5.14 16.43 4.50
N PHE A 125 5.03 15.26 5.11
CA PHE A 125 4.09 15.02 6.21
C PHE A 125 4.48 15.73 7.51
N VAL A 126 5.78 15.81 7.80
CA VAL A 126 6.26 16.37 9.08
C VAL A 126 6.57 17.87 9.00
N ASN A 127 6.95 18.36 7.82
CA ASN A 127 7.32 19.76 7.62
C ASN A 127 6.80 20.30 6.27
N PRO A 128 5.48 20.47 6.13
CA PRO A 128 4.87 20.89 4.86
C PRO A 128 5.30 22.31 4.44
N ARG A 129 5.67 23.18 5.39
CA ARG A 129 6.00 24.59 5.11
C ARG A 129 7.41 24.79 4.55
N LYS A 130 8.38 23.94 4.90
CA LYS A 130 9.75 24.03 4.38
C LYS A 130 9.99 23.21 3.12
N ALA A 131 9.10 22.26 2.82
CA ALA A 131 9.22 21.45 1.63
C ALA A 131 8.98 22.31 0.37
N LYS A 132 10.05 22.88 -0.21
CA LYS A 132 10.02 23.35 -1.63
C LYS A 132 9.55 22.23 -2.59
N GLN A 133 9.58 20.98 -2.12
CA GLN A 133 9.04 19.78 -2.76
C GLN A 133 7.50 19.67 -2.77
N LEU A 134 6.76 20.47 -2.00
CA LEU A 134 5.29 20.51 -2.08
C LEU A 134 4.81 21.02 -3.46
N ALA A 135 5.70 21.67 -4.25
CA ALA A 135 5.45 22.01 -5.65
C ALA A 135 5.66 20.86 -6.65
N LEU A 136 6.40 19.81 -6.26
CA LEU A 136 6.64 18.61 -7.09
C LEU A 136 5.55 17.55 -6.90
N TRP A 137 4.92 17.51 -5.73
CA TRP A 137 3.83 16.58 -5.43
C TRP A 137 2.61 16.74 -6.32
N PRO A 138 2.10 17.96 -6.58
CA PRO A 138 1.06 18.19 -7.58
C PRO A 138 1.47 17.70 -8.97
N LYS A 139 2.76 17.75 -9.33
CA LYS A 139 3.26 17.23 -10.62
C LYS A 139 3.31 15.71 -10.64
N ALA A 140 3.69 15.06 -9.54
CA ALA A 140 3.66 13.61 -9.41
C ALA A 140 2.21 13.09 -9.40
N LEU A 141 1.32 13.76 -8.67
CA LEU A 141 -0.12 13.46 -8.65
C LEU A 141 -0.74 13.71 -10.03
N ALA A 142 -0.39 14.82 -10.70
CA ALA A 142 -0.79 15.07 -12.08
C ALA A 142 -0.24 14.01 -13.04
N GLY A 143 0.98 13.51 -12.82
CA GLY A 143 1.54 12.37 -13.57
C GLY A 143 0.69 11.11 -13.40
N ILE A 144 0.32 10.75 -12.16
CA ILE A 144 -0.59 9.62 -11.88
C ILE A 144 -1.94 9.83 -12.55
N VAL A 145 -2.50 11.04 -12.49
CA VAL A 145 -3.78 11.39 -13.13
C VAL A 145 -3.68 11.33 -14.65
N ILE A 146 -2.61 11.84 -15.25
CA ILE A 146 -2.36 11.79 -16.71
C ILE A 146 -2.20 10.33 -17.17
N ILE A 147 -1.47 9.52 -16.42
CA ILE A 147 -1.36 8.07 -16.68
C ILE A 147 -2.74 7.43 -16.58
N GLY A 148 -3.53 7.75 -15.55
CA GLY A 148 -4.91 7.29 -15.42
C GLY A 148 -5.79 7.68 -16.60
N ILE A 149 -5.71 8.93 -17.07
CA ILE A 149 -6.42 9.42 -18.26
C ILE A 149 -5.96 8.70 -19.53
N ALA A 150 -4.66 8.51 -19.72
CA ALA A 150 -4.11 7.81 -20.87
C ALA A 150 -4.60 6.35 -20.91
N ILE A 151 -4.63 5.67 -19.76
CA ILE A 151 -5.13 4.30 -19.70
C ILE A 151 -6.64 4.27 -19.95
N MET A 152 -7.42 5.19 -19.36
CA MET A 152 -8.86 5.30 -19.65
C MET A 152 -9.14 5.59 -21.12
N ALA A 153 -8.32 6.42 -21.77
CA ALA A 153 -8.44 6.72 -23.19
C ALA A 153 -8.15 5.51 -24.07
N VAL A 154 -7.11 4.73 -23.75
CA VAL A 154 -6.79 3.48 -24.45
C VAL A 154 -7.89 2.44 -24.24
N LEU A 155 -8.40 2.30 -23.02
CA LEU A 155 -9.45 1.35 -22.69
C LEU A 155 -10.77 1.71 -23.38
N ARG A 156 -11.11 3.00 -23.57
CA ARG A 156 -12.33 3.44 -24.28
C ARG A 156 -12.47 2.89 -25.71
N PHE A 157 -11.37 2.50 -26.35
CA PHE A 157 -11.39 1.92 -27.70
C PHE A 157 -11.48 0.38 -27.72
N GLN A 158 -11.61 -0.26 -26.55
CA GLN A 158 -11.82 -1.70 -26.41
C GLN A 158 -13.22 -2.00 -25.86
N SER A 159 -13.72 -3.23 -26.03
CA SER A 159 -14.94 -3.69 -25.34
C SER A 159 -14.64 -3.80 -23.85
N VAL A 160 -14.87 -2.71 -23.13
CA VAL A 160 -14.40 -2.60 -21.74
C VAL A 160 -15.35 -3.33 -20.79
N ASP A 161 -14.77 -4.10 -19.86
CA ASP A 161 -15.47 -4.64 -18.70
C ASP A 161 -16.23 -3.52 -17.97
N GLU A 162 -17.46 -3.80 -17.54
CA GLU A 162 -18.34 -2.84 -16.86
C GLU A 162 -17.68 -2.26 -15.60
N ASN A 163 -16.73 -3.00 -14.98
CA ASN A 163 -16.05 -2.63 -13.75
C ASN A 163 -14.76 -1.82 -13.96
N VAL A 164 -14.43 -1.38 -15.18
CA VAL A 164 -13.19 -0.64 -15.45
C VAL A 164 -13.03 0.62 -14.60
N GLY A 165 -14.11 1.37 -14.41
CA GLY A 165 -14.08 2.61 -13.64
C GLY A 165 -13.74 2.34 -12.17
N LEU A 166 -14.31 1.28 -11.61
CA LEU A 166 -14.00 0.82 -10.26
C LEU A 166 -12.55 0.35 -10.15
N ALA A 167 -12.08 -0.47 -11.10
CA ALA A 167 -10.70 -0.96 -11.10
C ALA A 167 -9.68 0.19 -11.22
N ALA A 168 -9.92 1.17 -12.09
CA ALA A 168 -9.08 2.35 -12.25
C ALA A 168 -9.07 3.21 -10.97
N PHE A 169 -10.22 3.39 -10.34
CA PHE A 169 -10.34 4.10 -9.06
C PHE A 169 -9.55 3.38 -7.95
N LEU A 170 -9.72 2.07 -7.81
CA LEU A 170 -8.99 1.25 -6.85
C LEU A 170 -7.47 1.29 -7.11
N TYR A 171 -7.06 1.30 -8.38
CA TYR A 171 -5.66 1.46 -8.76
C TYR A 171 -5.08 2.79 -8.27
N MET A 172 -5.76 3.90 -8.50
CA MET A 172 -5.32 5.21 -7.97
C MET A 172 -5.27 5.24 -6.45
N LEU A 173 -6.31 4.70 -5.79
CA LEU A 173 -6.40 4.64 -4.34
C LEU A 173 -5.28 3.77 -3.74
N GLY A 174 -4.96 2.65 -4.38
CA GLY A 174 -3.87 1.77 -4.01
C GLY A 174 -2.50 2.44 -4.15
N LEU A 175 -2.25 3.13 -5.28
CA LEU A 175 -1.02 3.90 -5.46
C LEU A 175 -0.89 5.02 -4.43
N PHE A 176 -1.98 5.74 -4.15
CA PHE A 176 -1.98 6.78 -3.12
C PHE A 176 -1.65 6.21 -1.72
N ALA A 177 -2.26 5.07 -1.37
CA ALA A 177 -1.97 4.39 -0.12
C ALA A 177 -0.51 3.93 -0.01
N LEU A 178 0.13 3.50 -1.10
CA LEU A 178 1.56 3.20 -1.11
C LEU A 178 2.40 4.41 -0.68
N PHE A 179 2.13 5.59 -1.25
CA PHE A 179 2.87 6.81 -0.91
C PHE A 179 2.63 7.25 0.53
N ILE A 180 1.43 7.05 1.07
CA ILE A 180 1.14 7.29 2.49
C ILE A 180 1.83 6.24 3.38
N ALA A 181 1.91 4.99 2.93
CA ALA A 181 2.48 3.90 3.71
C ALA A 181 3.98 4.11 3.95
N THR A 182 4.74 4.50 2.92
CA THR A 182 6.20 4.39 2.97
C THR A 182 6.89 5.20 4.09
N PRO A 183 6.44 6.39 4.51
CA PRO A 183 6.98 7.08 5.69
C PRO A 183 6.86 6.28 6.99
N PHE A 184 5.81 5.48 7.16
CA PHE A 184 5.62 4.65 8.37
C PHE A 184 6.68 3.54 8.52
N SER A 185 7.44 3.25 7.45
CA SER A 185 8.61 2.37 7.54
C SER A 185 9.80 3.00 8.25
N LEU A 186 9.86 4.34 8.33
CA LEU A 186 10.98 5.08 8.93
C LEU A 186 10.99 4.97 10.46
N PRO A 187 12.17 4.84 11.10
CA PRO A 187 12.27 4.86 12.56
C PRO A 187 11.99 6.26 13.12
N GLU A 188 11.56 6.34 14.37
CA GLU A 188 11.21 7.60 15.06
C GLU A 188 12.37 8.61 15.02
N GLU A 189 13.60 8.15 15.27
CA GLU A 189 14.81 8.99 15.17
C GLU A 189 14.97 9.67 13.80
N ARG A 190 14.62 8.98 12.72
CA ARG A 190 14.71 9.57 11.37
C ARG A 190 13.60 10.59 11.14
N ILE A 191 12.39 10.31 11.65
CA ILE A 191 11.27 11.26 11.61
C ILE A 191 11.58 12.54 12.38
N GLU A 192 12.20 12.44 13.56
CA GLU A 192 12.61 13.61 14.34
C GLU A 192 13.68 14.44 13.61
N LYS A 193 14.67 13.80 12.97
CA LYS A 193 15.64 14.51 12.13
C LYS A 193 14.96 15.29 11.00
N LEU A 194 14.00 14.67 10.30
CA LEU A 194 13.26 15.31 9.20
C LEU A 194 12.42 16.52 9.64
N LYS A 195 12.00 16.61 10.91
CA LYS A 195 11.30 17.79 11.45
C LYS A 195 12.24 18.99 11.60
N THR A 196 13.51 18.73 11.89
CA THR A 196 14.51 19.78 12.13
C THR A 196 15.13 20.31 10.84
N GLU A 197 15.19 19.48 9.80
CA GLU A 197 15.51 19.89 8.41
C GLU A 197 14.54 20.99 7.92
#